data_AF-A0A6S6ZWH8-F1
#
_entry.id   AF-A0A6S6ZWH8-F1
#
_cell.length_a   1.000
_cell.length_b   1.000
_cell.length_c   1.000
_cell.angle_alpha   90.00
_cell.angle_beta   90.00
_cell.angle_gamma   90.00
#
_symmetry.space_group_name_H-M   'P 1'
#
loop_
_entity.id
_entity.type
_entity.pdbx_description
1 polymer ?
#
loop_
_entity_poly.entity_id
_entity_poly.type
_entity_poly.pdbx_seq_one_letter_code
_entity_poly.pdbx_strand_id
1 'polypeptide(L)'
;MKLPWLAADTPFPPAEFALTDPDGLLAAGADLSPERLAQAYSNGIFPWYSEGEPVLWWSPNPRMVLPVKDFAPSHSLRKLLRQIAAREYEATPSVQVRVDTVFPQVMAACAAPRDGQPGTWITAAMQDAYRQWHDAGVVHSIETWIDGELAGGLYGISLGRMFFGESMFTRVPNASKIALAHLVRYLDAQGVEWIDCQQQTRHLASMGAAPVPREHFLRHVRQATQQPGIPWSRGRLDTRGQLHPDTPEGTDCSPS
;
A
#
# COMPACT_ATOMS: atom_id res chain seq x y z
N MET A 1 -26.64 -17.15 2.17
CA MET A 1 -25.94 -17.61 3.39
C MET A 1 -25.91 -16.43 4.35
N LYS A 2 -26.07 -16.62 5.68
CA LYS A 2 -26.00 -15.48 6.63
C LYS A 2 -24.54 -15.04 6.76
N LEU A 3 -24.28 -13.73 6.75
CA LEU A 3 -22.95 -13.16 6.94
C LEU A 3 -22.44 -13.51 8.36
N PRO A 4 -21.28 -14.17 8.50
CA PRO A 4 -20.68 -14.45 9.80
C PRO A 4 -20.35 -13.15 10.55
N TRP A 5 -20.66 -13.12 11.85
CA TRP A 5 -20.23 -12.06 12.76
C TRP A 5 -19.09 -12.57 13.64
N LEU A 6 -17.95 -11.89 13.60
CA LEU A 6 -16.74 -12.30 14.30
C LEU A 6 -16.65 -11.59 15.64
N ALA A 7 -16.38 -12.35 16.71
CA ALA A 7 -15.78 -11.80 17.92
C ALA A 7 -14.26 -11.65 17.72
N ALA A 8 -13.58 -11.00 18.66
CA ALA A 8 -12.13 -10.74 18.58
C ALA A 8 -11.29 -12.02 18.40
N ASP A 9 -11.69 -13.11 19.07
CA ASP A 9 -11.01 -14.41 19.08
C ASP A 9 -11.50 -15.40 17.99
N THR A 10 -12.58 -15.07 17.28
CA THR A 10 -13.16 -15.95 16.27
C THR A 10 -12.25 -15.96 15.03
N PRO A 11 -11.78 -17.11 14.52
CA PRO A 11 -10.98 -17.16 13.30
C PRO A 11 -11.73 -16.63 12.08
N PHE A 12 -11.01 -16.07 11.10
CA PHE A 12 -11.62 -15.74 9.82
C PHE A 12 -12.16 -17.00 9.13
N PRO A 13 -13.36 -16.97 8.54
CA PRO A 13 -13.79 -18.02 7.64
C PRO A 13 -12.89 -18.04 6.40
N PRO A 14 -12.70 -19.20 5.74
CA PRO A 14 -11.95 -19.27 4.50
C PRO A 14 -12.46 -18.29 3.45
N ALA A 15 -11.55 -17.53 2.84
CA ALA A 15 -11.86 -16.48 1.88
C ALA A 15 -12.58 -17.01 0.62
N GLU A 16 -12.45 -18.30 0.34
CA GLU A 16 -13.17 -19.01 -0.71
C GLU A 16 -14.70 -19.01 -0.51
N PHE A 17 -15.19 -18.77 0.72
CA PHE A 17 -16.62 -18.70 1.04
C PHE A 17 -17.20 -17.29 1.00
N ALA A 18 -16.43 -16.27 0.59
CA ALA A 18 -16.97 -14.93 0.47
C ALA A 18 -18.12 -14.87 -0.54
N LEU A 19 -19.11 -14.04 -0.26
CA LEU A 19 -20.32 -13.87 -1.05
C LEU A 19 -20.00 -13.41 -2.48
N THR A 20 -20.89 -13.76 -3.41
CA THR A 20 -20.86 -13.26 -4.79
C THR A 20 -21.64 -11.96 -4.96
N ASP A 21 -22.55 -11.67 -4.03
CA ASP A 21 -23.34 -10.44 -3.98
C ASP A 21 -23.62 -10.04 -2.53
N PRO A 22 -23.06 -8.92 -2.02
CA PRO A 22 -22.04 -8.10 -2.68
C PRO A 22 -20.71 -8.87 -2.84
N ASP A 23 -20.04 -8.70 -3.99
CA ASP A 23 -18.84 -9.49 -4.33
C ASP A 23 -17.73 -9.35 -3.28
N GLY A 24 -17.31 -10.49 -2.75
CA GLY A 24 -16.21 -10.58 -1.82
C GLY A 24 -16.57 -10.36 -0.37
N LEU A 25 -17.79 -9.97 -0.01
CA LEU A 25 -18.12 -9.78 1.41
C LEU A 25 -18.05 -11.12 2.16
N LEU A 26 -17.24 -11.18 3.21
CA LEU A 26 -16.89 -12.42 3.89
C LEU A 26 -17.42 -12.49 5.32
N ALA A 27 -17.27 -11.41 6.08
CA ALA A 27 -17.64 -11.35 7.50
C ALA A 27 -17.83 -9.90 7.99
N ALA A 28 -18.46 -9.74 9.15
CA ALA A 28 -18.58 -8.46 9.87
C ALA A 28 -18.10 -8.59 11.32
N GLY A 29 -17.71 -7.47 11.95
CA GLY A 29 -17.29 -7.41 13.34
C GLY A 29 -15.78 -7.56 13.55
N ALA A 30 -15.38 -8.06 14.71
CA ALA A 30 -14.01 -8.03 15.26
C ALA A 30 -13.44 -6.60 15.42
N ASP A 31 -12.12 -6.52 15.59
CA ASP A 31 -11.36 -5.30 15.78
C ASP A 31 -10.31 -5.11 14.66
N LEU A 32 -9.59 -3.99 14.72
CA LEU A 32 -8.51 -3.64 13.79
C LEU A 32 -7.14 -3.74 14.47
N SER A 33 -7.00 -4.66 15.44
CA SER A 33 -5.70 -4.90 16.06
C SER A 33 -4.66 -5.32 15.02
N PRO A 34 -3.38 -4.96 15.24
CA PRO A 34 -2.28 -5.40 14.42
C PRO A 34 -2.28 -6.89 14.07
N GLU A 35 -2.54 -7.75 15.04
CA GLU A 35 -2.54 -9.20 14.88
C GLU A 35 -3.71 -9.64 13.98
N ARG A 36 -4.87 -9.02 14.15
CA ARG A 36 -6.07 -9.32 13.36
C ARG A 36 -5.92 -8.91 11.90
N LEU A 37 -5.37 -7.72 11.66
CA LEU A 37 -5.07 -7.27 10.30
C LEU A 37 -4.04 -8.21 9.65
N ALA A 38 -2.99 -8.65 10.37
CA ALA A 38 -1.98 -9.55 9.81
C ALA A 38 -2.61 -10.88 9.38
N GLN A 39 -3.51 -11.40 10.22
CA GLN A 39 -4.30 -12.58 9.90
C GLN A 39 -5.18 -12.37 8.66
N ALA A 40 -5.85 -11.22 8.55
CA ALA A 40 -6.69 -10.92 7.40
C ALA A 40 -5.86 -10.87 6.11
N TYR A 41 -4.82 -10.04 6.06
CA TYR A 41 -4.00 -9.85 4.86
C TYR A 41 -3.28 -11.13 4.42
N SER A 42 -2.75 -11.92 5.36
CA SER A 42 -2.13 -13.22 5.04
C SER A 42 -3.11 -14.27 4.50
N ASN A 43 -4.41 -14.07 4.69
CA ASN A 43 -5.47 -14.88 4.12
C ASN A 43 -6.18 -14.20 2.93
N GLY A 44 -5.62 -13.12 2.39
CA GLY A 44 -6.17 -12.38 1.25
C GLY A 44 -7.45 -11.60 1.57
N ILE A 45 -7.66 -11.29 2.84
CA ILE A 45 -8.82 -10.56 3.35
C ILE A 45 -8.40 -9.13 3.70
N PHE A 46 -9.24 -8.14 3.44
CA PHE A 46 -8.99 -6.75 3.84
C PHE A 46 -10.24 -6.12 4.47
N PRO A 47 -10.09 -5.18 5.42
CA PRO A 47 -11.20 -4.43 5.98
C PRO A 47 -11.62 -3.32 5.02
N TRP A 48 -12.93 -3.14 4.82
CA TRP A 48 -13.46 -2.00 4.05
C TRP A 48 -14.89 -1.68 4.49
N TYR A 49 -15.08 -0.55 5.16
CA TYR A 49 -16.36 -0.16 5.75
C TYR A 49 -16.45 1.37 5.87
N SER A 50 -17.65 1.88 6.04
CA SER A 50 -17.93 3.30 6.20
C SER A 50 -18.05 3.69 7.67
N GLU A 51 -17.94 4.98 7.97
CA GLU A 51 -18.19 5.47 9.33
C GLU A 51 -19.62 5.12 9.80
N GLY A 52 -19.72 4.56 11.01
CA GLY A 52 -20.98 4.06 11.56
C GLY A 52 -21.33 2.61 11.19
N GLU A 53 -20.63 2.00 10.23
CA GLU A 53 -20.75 0.57 9.94
C GLU A 53 -19.83 -0.26 10.86
N PRO A 54 -20.18 -1.52 11.15
CA PRO A 54 -19.22 -2.45 11.72
C PRO A 54 -18.05 -2.67 10.75
N VAL A 55 -16.91 -3.15 11.24
CA VAL A 55 -15.82 -3.58 10.36
C VAL A 55 -16.34 -4.69 9.44
N LEU A 56 -16.22 -4.48 8.13
CA LEU A 56 -16.58 -5.47 7.11
C LEU A 56 -15.30 -6.00 6.45
N TRP A 57 -15.25 -7.31 6.26
CA TRP A 57 -14.09 -8.02 5.75
C TRP A 57 -14.36 -8.59 4.36
N TRP A 58 -13.43 -8.39 3.43
CA TRP A 58 -13.65 -8.63 2.00
C TRP A 58 -12.56 -9.48 1.36
N SER A 59 -12.96 -10.31 0.38
CA SER A 59 -12.09 -11.06 -0.52
C SER A 59 -12.78 -11.28 -1.89
N PRO A 60 -12.79 -10.28 -2.78
CA PRO A 60 -13.50 -10.28 -4.07
C PRO A 60 -12.98 -11.32 -5.05
N ASN A 61 -13.81 -11.64 -6.04
CA ASN A 61 -13.46 -12.55 -7.13
C ASN A 61 -14.01 -12.05 -8.49
N PRO A 62 -13.15 -11.63 -9.42
CA PRO A 62 -11.69 -11.70 -9.40
C PRO A 62 -11.03 -10.62 -8.52
N ARG A 63 -9.80 -10.88 -8.08
CA ARG A 63 -8.96 -9.93 -7.33
C ARG A 63 -8.06 -9.16 -8.29
N MET A 64 -7.97 -7.84 -8.19
CA MET A 64 -7.05 -7.06 -9.03
C MET A 64 -5.64 -7.06 -8.45
N VAL A 65 -4.64 -7.39 -9.28
CA VAL A 65 -3.22 -7.29 -8.92
C VAL A 65 -2.45 -6.51 -9.98
N LEU A 66 -1.34 -5.89 -9.58
CA LEU A 66 -0.32 -5.36 -10.48
C LEU A 66 0.92 -6.25 -10.39
N PRO A 67 1.18 -7.11 -11.38
CA PRO A 67 2.48 -7.76 -11.49
C PRO A 67 3.57 -6.72 -11.71
N VAL A 68 4.61 -6.72 -10.88
CA VAL A 68 5.63 -5.66 -10.91
C VAL A 68 6.36 -5.62 -12.26
N LYS A 69 6.52 -6.79 -12.89
CA LYS A 69 7.14 -6.94 -14.22
C LYS A 69 6.28 -6.42 -15.37
N ASP A 70 4.97 -6.35 -15.16
CA ASP A 70 4.01 -5.91 -16.16
C ASP A 70 3.69 -4.41 -16.04
N PHE A 71 4.33 -3.72 -15.09
CA PHE A 71 4.13 -2.29 -14.90
C PHE A 71 4.49 -1.50 -16.16
N ALA A 72 3.47 -0.91 -16.77
CA ALA A 72 3.53 -0.26 -18.07
C ALA A 72 3.13 1.23 -17.95
N PRO A 73 4.01 2.10 -17.43
CA PRO A 73 3.72 3.53 -17.33
C PRO A 73 3.57 4.15 -18.73
N SER A 74 2.72 5.17 -18.88
CA SER A 74 2.51 5.84 -20.17
C SER A 74 3.81 6.40 -20.77
N HIS A 75 3.83 6.66 -22.08
CA HIS A 75 5.00 7.28 -22.73
C HIS A 75 5.43 8.60 -22.07
N SER A 76 4.47 9.45 -21.70
CA SER A 76 4.74 10.72 -21.02
C SER A 76 5.33 10.51 -19.62
N LEU A 77 4.81 9.55 -18.84
CA LEU A 77 5.36 9.22 -17.53
C LEU A 77 6.77 8.63 -17.64
N ARG A 78 7.03 7.75 -18.62
CA ARG A 78 8.39 7.24 -18.88
C ARG A 78 9.38 8.36 -19.21
N LYS A 79 8.95 9.36 -19.99
CA LYS A 79 9.79 10.53 -20.29
C LYS A 79 10.09 11.33 -19.01
N LEU A 80 9.08 11.57 -18.18
CA LEU A 80 9.23 12.27 -16.90
C LEU A 80 10.19 11.54 -15.95
N LEU A 81 10.03 10.22 -15.78
CA LEU A 81 10.91 9.40 -14.94
C LEU A 81 12.38 9.46 -15.39
N ARG A 82 12.65 9.48 -16.70
CA ARG A 82 14.02 9.67 -17.22
C ARG A 82 14.59 11.06 -16.89
N GLN A 83 13.76 12.10 -16.91
CA GLN A 83 14.20 13.45 -16.55
C GLN A 83 14.51 13.55 -15.06
N ILE A 84 13.69 12.92 -14.21
CA ILE A 84 13.95 12.81 -12.77
C ILE A 84 15.27 12.06 -12.54
N ALA A 85 15.46 10.89 -13.15
CA ALA A 85 16.68 10.08 -13.00
C ALA A 85 17.97 10.84 -13.40
N ALA A 86 17.90 11.73 -14.39
CA ALA A 86 19.05 12.51 -14.82
C ALA A 86 19.48 13.58 -13.80
N ARG A 87 18.60 13.96 -12.88
CA ARG A 87 18.78 15.07 -11.92
C ARG A 87 18.69 14.65 -10.46
N GLU A 88 18.33 13.40 -10.17
CA GLU A 88 18.05 12.91 -8.81
C GLU A 88 19.26 12.98 -7.86
N TYR A 89 20.48 13.07 -8.42
CA TYR A 89 21.74 13.20 -7.67
C TYR A 89 22.31 14.62 -7.66
N GLU A 90 21.57 15.61 -8.18
CA GLU A 90 21.94 17.02 -8.00
C GLU A 90 21.91 17.39 -6.50
N ALA A 91 22.63 18.44 -6.11
CA ALA A 91 22.67 18.89 -4.72
C ALA A 91 21.29 19.28 -4.16
N THR A 92 20.40 19.77 -5.03
CA THR A 92 19.03 20.17 -4.70
C THR A 92 18.07 19.64 -5.78
N PRO A 93 17.72 18.35 -5.75
CA PRO A 93 16.85 17.77 -6.77
C PRO A 93 15.42 18.27 -6.58
N SER A 94 14.81 18.75 -7.66
CA SER A 94 13.43 19.27 -7.63
C SER A 94 12.40 18.18 -7.35
N VAL A 95 12.68 16.92 -7.69
CA VAL A 95 11.79 15.79 -7.39
C VAL A 95 12.55 14.76 -6.56
N GLN A 96 11.96 14.35 -5.45
CA GLN A 96 12.48 13.28 -4.59
C GLN A 96 11.36 12.31 -4.25
N VAL A 97 11.68 11.01 -4.15
CA VAL A 97 10.78 10.03 -3.55
C VAL A 97 11.38 9.58 -2.23
N ARG A 98 10.57 9.58 -1.18
CA ARG A 98 10.96 9.21 0.18
C ARG A 98 10.07 8.09 0.71
N VAL A 99 10.59 7.36 1.69
CA VAL A 99 9.94 6.24 2.35
C VAL A 99 9.86 6.54 3.83
N ASP A 100 8.67 6.38 4.41
CA ASP A 100 8.43 6.45 5.85
C ASP A 100 8.89 7.75 6.53
N THR A 101 8.94 8.87 5.80
CA THR A 101 9.38 10.14 6.39
C THR A 101 8.24 10.96 6.98
N VAL A 102 7.03 10.83 6.41
CA VAL A 102 5.83 11.58 6.82
C VAL A 102 4.54 10.75 6.73
N PHE A 103 4.58 9.49 7.17
CA PHE A 103 3.44 8.56 7.11
C PHE A 103 2.10 9.15 7.62
N PRO A 104 2.02 9.84 8.78
CA PRO A 104 0.76 10.45 9.23
C PRO A 104 0.18 11.49 8.24
N GLN A 105 1.05 12.22 7.52
CA GLN A 105 0.61 13.20 6.52
C GLN A 105 0.08 12.52 5.26
N VAL A 106 0.71 11.43 4.82
CA VAL A 106 0.24 10.61 3.69
C VAL A 106 -1.13 10.04 3.99
N MET A 107 -1.30 9.47 5.19
CA MET A 107 -2.56 8.91 5.64
C MET A 107 -3.68 9.95 5.69
N ALA A 108 -3.42 11.11 6.29
CA ALA A 108 -4.38 12.21 6.35
C ALA A 108 -4.76 12.70 4.94
N ALA A 109 -3.79 12.79 4.02
CA ALA A 109 -4.05 13.18 2.64
C ALA A 109 -4.85 12.13 1.85
N CYS A 110 -4.64 10.84 2.13
CA CYS A 110 -5.45 9.76 1.58
C CYS A 110 -6.88 9.74 2.14
N ALA A 111 -7.06 10.13 3.40
CA ALA A 111 -8.34 10.16 4.09
C ALA A 111 -9.22 11.36 3.72
N ALA A 112 -8.59 12.45 3.25
CA ALA A 112 -9.28 13.67 2.87
C ALA A 112 -10.36 13.42 1.80
N PRO A 113 -11.53 14.10 1.89
CA PRO A 113 -12.55 14.01 0.86
C PRO A 113 -11.98 14.38 -0.51
N ARG A 114 -12.36 13.63 -1.53
CA ARG A 114 -12.08 13.99 -2.92
C ARG A 114 -13.26 14.81 -3.44
N ASP A 115 -12.98 15.84 -4.24
CA ASP A 115 -14.02 16.73 -4.77
C ASP A 115 -15.20 15.92 -5.35
N GLY A 116 -16.39 16.12 -4.77
CA GLY A 116 -17.64 15.49 -5.21
C GLY A 116 -17.87 14.03 -4.80
N GLN A 117 -17.05 13.44 -3.90
CA GLN A 117 -17.28 12.10 -3.35
C GLN A 117 -17.63 12.15 -1.85
N PRO A 118 -18.53 11.27 -1.36
CA PRO A 118 -18.70 11.05 0.07
C PRO A 118 -17.36 10.62 0.70
N GLY A 119 -17.25 10.80 2.03
CA GLY A 119 -16.01 10.56 2.79
C GLY A 119 -15.34 9.22 2.49
N THR A 120 -14.03 9.16 2.73
CA THR A 120 -13.24 7.94 2.48
C THR A 120 -13.55 6.87 3.53
N TRP A 121 -13.28 5.60 3.20
CA TRP A 121 -13.33 4.47 4.13
C TRP A 121 -12.23 4.52 5.21
N ILE A 122 -11.34 5.52 5.16
CA ILE A 122 -10.19 5.68 6.05
C ILE A 122 -10.65 6.43 7.31
N THR A 123 -11.46 5.73 8.12
CA THR A 123 -11.98 6.22 9.40
C THR A 123 -10.84 6.50 10.39
N ALA A 124 -11.13 7.24 11.46
CA ALA A 124 -10.14 7.48 12.53
C ALA A 124 -9.54 6.17 13.08
N ALA A 125 -10.37 5.14 13.26
CA ALA A 125 -9.93 3.82 13.73
C ALA A 125 -8.97 3.13 12.74
N MET A 126 -9.23 3.22 11.43
CA MET A 126 -8.29 2.72 10.41
C MET A 126 -6.95 3.46 10.46
N GLN A 127 -7.00 4.79 10.68
CA GLN A 127 -5.78 5.60 10.78
C GLN A 127 -4.95 5.20 12.01
N ASP A 128 -5.58 5.01 13.16
CA ASP A 128 -4.91 4.57 14.39
C ASP A 128 -4.30 3.17 14.24
N ALA A 129 -5.03 2.23 13.64
CA ALA A 129 -4.54 0.88 13.40
C ALA A 129 -3.32 0.87 12.48
N TYR A 130 -3.39 1.57 11.35
CA TYR A 130 -2.28 1.63 10.40
C TYR A 130 -1.07 2.44 10.90
N ARG A 131 -1.26 3.42 11.80
CA ARG A 131 -0.15 4.08 12.50
C ARG A 131 0.61 3.10 13.40
N GLN A 132 -0.10 2.35 14.24
CA GLN A 132 0.52 1.32 15.08
C GLN A 132 1.28 0.28 14.24
N TRP A 133 0.72 -0.07 13.08
CA TRP A 133 1.35 -0.97 12.14
C TRP A 133 2.55 -0.40 11.39
N HIS A 134 2.54 0.90 11.13
CA HIS A 134 3.70 1.60 10.59
C HIS A 134 4.84 1.61 11.61
N ASP A 135 4.53 1.91 12.88
CA ASP A 135 5.51 1.89 13.97
C ASP A 135 6.09 0.48 14.20
N ALA A 136 5.30 -0.56 13.91
CA ALA A 136 5.75 -1.96 13.92
C ALA A 136 6.54 -2.38 12.66
N GLY A 137 6.75 -1.48 11.69
CA GLY A 137 7.52 -1.74 10.47
C GLY A 137 6.81 -2.60 9.42
N VAL A 138 5.47 -2.61 9.42
CA VAL A 138 4.63 -3.42 8.52
C VAL A 138 3.94 -2.58 7.46
N VAL A 139 3.58 -1.33 7.78
CA VAL A 139 2.97 -0.38 6.86
C VAL A 139 3.99 0.66 6.44
N HIS A 140 4.05 0.96 5.14
CA HIS A 140 5.02 1.88 4.58
C HIS A 140 4.36 2.95 3.70
N SER A 141 4.84 4.19 3.81
CA SER A 141 4.51 5.27 2.87
C SER A 141 5.57 5.45 1.81
N ILE A 142 5.13 5.77 0.60
CA ILE A 142 5.98 6.23 -0.50
C ILE A 142 5.52 7.63 -0.91
N GLU A 143 6.42 8.59 -0.79
CA GLU A 143 6.11 10.01 -0.76
C GLU A 143 6.83 10.72 -1.91
N THR A 144 6.09 11.35 -2.81
CA THR A 144 6.66 12.19 -3.86
C THR A 144 6.73 13.63 -3.39
N TRP A 145 7.94 14.15 -3.29
CA TRP A 145 8.24 15.53 -2.97
C TRP A 145 8.61 16.28 -4.24
N ILE A 146 8.00 17.46 -4.46
CA ILE A 146 8.32 18.35 -5.58
C ILE A 146 8.61 19.72 -5.00
N ASP A 147 9.81 20.24 -5.26
CA ASP A 147 10.29 21.55 -4.80
C ASP A 147 10.16 21.72 -3.27
N GLY A 148 10.38 20.64 -2.52
CA GLY A 148 10.30 20.60 -1.06
C GLY A 148 8.90 20.34 -0.49
N GLU A 149 7.87 20.23 -1.32
CA GLU A 149 6.49 20.04 -0.90
C GLU A 149 5.99 18.61 -1.12
N LEU A 150 5.19 18.08 -0.18
CA LEU A 150 4.56 16.77 -0.31
C LEU A 150 3.46 16.83 -1.39
N ALA A 151 3.84 16.42 -2.61
CA ALA A 151 3.06 16.59 -3.83
C ALA A 151 2.11 15.42 -4.13
N GLY A 152 2.35 14.25 -3.53
CA GLY A 152 1.54 13.05 -3.68
C GLY A 152 2.21 11.86 -3.02
N GLY A 153 1.54 10.72 -3.02
CA GLY A 153 2.09 9.52 -2.43
C GLY A 153 1.06 8.40 -2.32
N LEU A 154 1.50 7.30 -1.74
CA LEU A 154 0.69 6.13 -1.44
C LEU A 154 1.18 5.49 -0.13
N TYR A 155 0.37 4.62 0.43
CA TYR A 155 0.82 3.71 1.47
C TYR A 155 0.32 2.29 1.21
N GLY A 156 0.99 1.33 1.82
CA GLY A 156 0.61 -0.07 1.72
C GLY A 156 1.26 -0.92 2.80
N ILE A 157 0.85 -2.17 2.84
CA ILE A 157 1.28 -3.16 3.82
C ILE A 157 2.29 -4.09 3.17
N SER A 158 3.41 -4.35 3.85
CA SER A 158 4.41 -5.32 3.43
C SER A 158 4.41 -6.52 4.36
N LEU A 159 4.06 -7.69 3.84
CA LEU A 159 4.14 -8.96 4.57
C LEU A 159 4.92 -9.96 3.73
N GLY A 160 6.07 -10.41 4.23
CA GLY A 160 6.99 -11.25 3.48
C GLY A 160 7.38 -10.60 2.14
N ARG A 161 7.12 -11.30 1.04
CA ARG A 161 7.30 -10.81 -0.34
C ARG A 161 5.99 -10.46 -1.04
N MET A 162 4.99 -10.03 -0.28
CA MET A 162 3.74 -9.47 -0.78
C MET A 162 3.60 -8.00 -0.36
N PHE A 163 3.12 -7.17 -1.28
CA PHE A 163 2.78 -5.77 -0.98
C PHE A 163 1.29 -5.53 -1.28
N PHE A 164 0.56 -4.97 -0.32
CA PHE A 164 -0.85 -4.62 -0.46
C PHE A 164 -0.98 -3.11 -0.55
N GLY A 165 -1.32 -2.58 -1.73
CA GLY A 165 -1.47 -1.14 -1.91
C GLY A 165 -2.81 -0.68 -1.35
N GLU A 166 -2.82 0.18 -0.33
CA GLU A 166 -4.05 0.55 0.37
C GLU A 166 -4.73 1.77 -0.25
N SER A 167 -4.01 2.89 -0.35
CA SER A 167 -4.54 4.11 -0.95
C SER A 167 -3.43 5.01 -1.46
N MET A 168 -3.82 5.98 -2.27
CA MET A 168 -2.93 6.99 -2.83
C MET A 168 -3.63 8.35 -2.91
N PHE A 169 -2.83 9.41 -2.89
CA PHE A 169 -3.29 10.79 -3.07
C PHE A 169 -2.35 11.53 -4.03
N THR A 170 -2.87 12.56 -4.67
CA THR A 170 -2.10 13.40 -5.59
C THR A 170 -2.55 14.85 -5.42
N ARG A 171 -1.61 15.76 -5.19
CA ARG A 171 -1.84 17.22 -5.15
C ARG A 171 -1.31 17.88 -6.42
N VAL A 172 -0.21 17.36 -6.95
CA VAL A 172 0.39 17.77 -8.23
C VAL A 172 0.22 16.65 -9.27
N PRO A 173 -0.02 16.96 -10.55
CA PRO A 173 -0.13 15.94 -11.59
C PRO A 173 1.05 14.97 -11.62
N ASN A 174 0.74 13.67 -11.75
CA ASN A 174 1.67 12.53 -11.77
C ASN A 174 2.42 12.23 -10.46
N ALA A 175 2.24 12.99 -9.38
CA ALA A 175 2.97 12.76 -8.13
C ALA A 175 2.75 11.34 -7.57
N SER A 176 1.50 10.86 -7.50
CA SER A 176 1.23 9.47 -7.05
C SER A 176 1.79 8.40 -8.01
N LYS A 177 1.85 8.69 -9.31
CA LYS A 177 2.40 7.75 -10.32
C LYS A 177 3.92 7.66 -10.23
N ILE A 178 4.60 8.75 -9.86
CA ILE A 178 6.03 8.75 -9.58
C ILE A 178 6.31 7.87 -8.37
N ALA A 179 5.55 8.03 -7.27
CA ALA A 179 5.65 7.16 -6.09
C ALA A 179 5.43 5.69 -6.44
N LEU A 180 4.36 5.37 -7.19
CA LEU A 180 4.09 4.01 -7.66
C LEU A 180 5.22 3.45 -8.53
N ALA A 181 5.77 4.24 -9.46
CA ALA A 181 6.86 3.78 -10.32
C ALA A 181 8.14 3.46 -9.53
N HIS A 182 8.47 4.27 -8.52
CA HIS A 182 9.61 4.00 -7.63
C HIS A 182 9.35 2.76 -6.77
N LEU A 183 8.14 2.64 -6.19
CA LEU A 183 7.74 1.46 -5.43
C LEU A 183 7.86 0.19 -6.27
N VAL A 184 7.31 0.16 -7.48
CA VAL A 184 7.36 -1.01 -8.36
C VAL A 184 8.80 -1.46 -8.59
N ARG A 185 9.71 -0.52 -8.86
CA ARG A 185 11.13 -0.86 -9.08
C ARG A 185 11.80 -1.38 -7.82
N TYR A 186 11.48 -0.80 -6.67
CA TYR A 186 11.95 -1.30 -5.37
C TYR A 186 11.46 -2.73 -5.13
N LEU A 187 10.17 -2.97 -5.28
CA LEU A 187 9.55 -4.28 -5.06
C LEU A 187 10.08 -5.36 -6.02
N ASP A 188 10.30 -5.01 -7.29
CA ASP A 188 10.94 -5.92 -8.27
C ASP A 188 12.37 -6.28 -7.85
N ALA A 189 13.17 -5.30 -7.42
CA ALA A 189 14.51 -5.56 -6.88
C ALA A 189 14.50 -6.40 -5.59
N GLN A 190 13.38 -6.37 -4.85
CA GLN A 190 13.13 -7.18 -3.67
C GLN A 190 12.48 -8.53 -4.00
N GLY A 191 12.26 -8.89 -5.27
CA GLY A 191 11.67 -10.17 -5.65
C GLY A 191 10.19 -10.33 -5.30
N VAL A 192 9.47 -9.23 -5.09
CA VAL A 192 8.00 -9.24 -4.98
C VAL A 192 7.42 -9.44 -6.37
N GLU A 193 6.45 -10.34 -6.50
CA GLU A 193 5.81 -10.60 -7.79
C GLU A 193 4.64 -9.63 -8.04
N TRP A 194 3.74 -9.51 -7.06
CA TRP A 194 2.49 -8.78 -7.19
C TRP A 194 2.31 -7.70 -6.13
N ILE A 195 1.70 -6.59 -6.54
CA ILE A 195 1.06 -5.62 -5.66
C ILE A 195 -0.45 -5.91 -5.69
N ASP A 196 -1.05 -6.18 -4.53
CA ASP A 196 -2.53 -6.25 -4.43
C ASP A 196 -3.12 -4.85 -4.61
N CYS A 197 -4.12 -4.77 -5.48
CA CYS A 197 -4.86 -3.55 -5.80
C CYS A 197 -6.34 -3.64 -5.39
N GLN A 198 -6.71 -4.74 -4.71
CA GLN A 198 -8.04 -5.08 -4.23
C GLN A 198 -9.10 -5.06 -5.34
N GLN A 199 -9.65 -3.88 -5.61
CA GLN A 199 -10.74 -3.66 -6.55
C GLN A 199 -10.25 -3.19 -7.92
N GLN A 200 -11.04 -3.51 -8.95
CA GLN A 200 -10.71 -3.12 -10.30
C GLN A 200 -10.82 -1.61 -10.50
N THR A 201 -9.74 -0.99 -10.99
CA THR A 201 -9.78 0.41 -11.43
C THR A 201 -9.23 0.56 -12.84
N ARG A 202 -9.91 1.37 -13.66
CA ARG A 202 -9.42 1.72 -15.01
C ARG A 202 -8.03 2.35 -14.98
N HIS A 203 -7.75 3.09 -13.90
CA HIS A 203 -6.47 3.75 -13.69
C HIS A 203 -5.32 2.74 -13.59
N LEU A 204 -5.43 1.75 -12.69
CA LEU A 204 -4.39 0.73 -12.51
C LEU A 204 -4.30 -0.22 -13.71
N ALA A 205 -5.43 -0.52 -14.36
CA ALA A 205 -5.44 -1.32 -15.58
C ALA A 205 -4.60 -0.69 -16.70
N SER A 206 -4.63 0.64 -16.82
CA SER A 206 -3.82 1.37 -17.80
C SER A 206 -2.30 1.31 -17.53
N MET A 207 -1.90 0.84 -16.35
CA MET A 207 -0.50 0.71 -15.91
C MET A 207 -0.06 -0.76 -15.78
N GLY A 208 -0.85 -1.72 -16.28
CA GLY A 208 -0.50 -3.14 -16.31
C GLY A 208 -1.20 -4.00 -15.25
N ALA A 209 -2.05 -3.43 -14.39
CA ALA A 209 -2.80 -4.22 -13.43
C ALA A 209 -3.91 -5.03 -14.12
N ALA A 210 -4.16 -6.25 -13.64
CA ALA A 210 -5.12 -7.16 -14.22
C ALA A 210 -5.88 -7.95 -13.13
N PRO A 211 -7.14 -8.32 -13.38
CA PRO A 211 -7.86 -9.24 -12.51
C PRO A 211 -7.28 -10.66 -12.61
N VAL A 212 -7.13 -11.32 -11.47
CA VAL A 212 -6.82 -12.76 -11.37
C VAL A 212 -7.92 -13.48 -10.58
N PRO A 213 -8.18 -14.77 -10.85
CA PRO A 213 -9.10 -15.55 -10.03
C PRO A 213 -8.68 -15.52 -8.55
N ARG A 214 -9.64 -15.38 -7.62
CA ARG A 214 -9.38 -15.36 -6.18
C ARG A 214 -8.52 -16.55 -5.74
N GLU A 215 -8.79 -17.74 -6.25
CA GLU A 215 -8.01 -18.94 -5.92
C GLU A 215 -6.51 -18.78 -6.22
N HIS A 216 -6.18 -18.18 -7.38
CA HIS A 216 -4.80 -17.92 -7.76
C HIS A 216 -4.16 -16.87 -6.84
N PHE A 217 -4.91 -15.80 -6.54
CA PHE A 217 -4.48 -14.77 -5.58
C PHE A 217 -4.18 -15.36 -4.20
N LEU A 218 -5.10 -16.13 -3.63
CA LEU A 218 -4.95 -16.73 -2.30
C LEU A 218 -3.77 -17.70 -2.23
N ARG A 219 -3.52 -18.47 -3.30
CA ARG A 219 -2.34 -19.34 -3.40
C ARG A 219 -1.04 -18.54 -3.36
N HIS A 220 -0.96 -17.46 -4.13
CA HIS A 220 0.20 -16.58 -4.15
C HIS A 220 0.43 -15.91 -2.79
N VAL A 221 -0.61 -15.28 -2.22
CA VAL A 221 -0.52 -14.57 -0.92
C VAL A 221 -0.02 -15.50 0.20
N ARG A 222 -0.58 -16.70 0.32
CA ARG A 222 -0.16 -17.67 1.36
C ARG A 222 1.31 -18.07 1.23
N GLN A 223 1.85 -18.13 0.03
CA GLN A 223 3.27 -18.43 -0.21
C GLN A 223 4.14 -17.20 0.02
N ALA A 224 3.78 -16.05 -0.56
CA ALA A 224 4.56 -14.82 -0.52
C ALA A 224 4.70 -14.26 0.89
N THR A 225 3.65 -14.33 1.71
CA THR A 225 3.65 -13.81 3.09
C THR A 225 4.49 -14.64 4.06
N GLN A 226 4.83 -15.89 3.72
CA GLN A 226 5.72 -16.74 4.51
C GLN A 226 7.21 -16.55 4.18
N GLN A 227 7.52 -15.79 3.14
CA GLN A 227 8.90 -15.50 2.77
C GLN A 227 9.50 -14.43 3.71
N PRO A 228 10.84 -14.32 3.78
CA PRO A 228 11.49 -13.26 4.56
C PRO A 228 11.00 -11.87 4.14
N GLY A 229 10.66 -11.05 5.12
CA GLY A 229 10.24 -9.67 4.91
C GLY A 229 11.26 -8.82 4.15
N ILE A 230 10.77 -7.75 3.53
CA ILE A 230 11.61 -6.74 2.90
C ILE A 230 12.25 -5.89 3.99
N PRO A 231 13.57 -5.60 3.93
CA PRO A 231 14.25 -4.76 4.92
C PRO A 231 13.96 -3.28 4.67
N TRP A 232 12.75 -2.84 5.02
CA TRP A 232 12.36 -1.44 4.90
C TRP A 232 13.15 -0.56 5.87
N SER A 233 13.39 0.68 5.44
CA SER A 233 14.03 1.72 6.24
C SER A 233 13.53 3.09 5.79
N ARG A 234 13.38 4.01 6.73
CA ARG A 234 13.14 5.41 6.40
C ARG A 234 14.29 5.96 5.55
N GLY A 235 13.97 6.66 4.45
CA GLY A 235 15.00 7.22 3.59
C GLY A 235 14.54 7.67 2.20
N ARG A 236 15.51 7.92 1.31
CA ARG A 236 15.27 8.30 -0.10
C ARG A 236 15.20 7.06 -0.98
N LEU A 237 14.16 6.94 -1.81
CA LEU A 237 14.02 5.88 -2.81
C LEU A 237 14.32 6.42 -4.21
N ASP A 238 15.38 5.95 -4.84
CA ASP A 238 15.82 6.44 -6.15
C ASP A 238 15.06 5.79 -7.33
N THR A 239 15.27 6.33 -8.54
CA THR A 239 14.64 5.84 -9.77
C THR A 239 15.11 4.45 -10.21
N ARG A 240 16.15 3.88 -9.57
CA ARG A 240 16.64 2.51 -9.80
C ARG A 240 16.00 1.51 -8.84
N GLY A 241 15.20 1.96 -7.88
CA GLY A 241 14.61 1.11 -6.86
C GLY A 241 15.57 0.81 -5.71
N GLN A 242 16.57 1.67 -5.48
CA GLN A 242 17.45 1.55 -4.31
C GLN A 242 16.98 2.50 -3.21
N LEU A 243 16.80 1.95 -2.02
CA LEU A 243 16.45 2.68 -0.81
C LEU A 243 17.74 3.09 -0.11
N HIS A 244 17.94 4.40 0.02
CA HIS A 244 19.07 5.02 0.70
C HIS A 244 18.57 5.46 2.08
N PRO A 245 18.90 4.73 3.16
CA PRO A 245 18.42 5.06 4.49
C PRO A 245 18.86 6.46 4.90
N ASP A 246 18.03 7.15 5.67
CA ASP A 246 18.46 8.38 6.36
C ASP A 246 19.68 8.03 7.24
N THR A 247 20.71 8.88 7.22
CA THR A 247 21.83 8.72 8.15
C THR A 247 21.27 8.82 9.56
N PRO A 248 21.55 7.86 10.47
CA PRO A 248 21.13 8.01 11.85
C PRO A 248 21.72 9.31 12.39
N GLU A 249 20.85 10.21 12.86
CA GLU A 249 21.29 11.39 13.60
C GLU A 249 22.22 10.90 14.72
N GLY A 250 23.42 11.49 14.77
CA GLY A 250 24.52 10.99 15.58
C GLY A 250 24.05 10.68 17.00
N THR A 251 24.33 9.46 17.45
CA THR A 251 24.40 9.18 18.87
C THR A 251 25.50 10.09 19.41
N ASP A 252 25.12 11.16 20.07
CA ASP A 252 26.03 12.07 20.75
C ASP A 252 26.73 11.26 21.86
N CYS A 253 27.84 10.62 21.49
CA CYS A 253 28.78 10.01 22.41
C CYS A 253 29.52 11.15 23.11
N SER A 254 28.85 11.78 24.07
CA SER A 254 29.51 12.62 25.07
C SER A 254 30.21 11.70 26.06
N PRO A 255 31.55 11.67 26.14
CA PRO A 255 32.23 10.96 27.21
C PRO A 255 32.03 11.74 28.52
N SER A 256 31.42 11.08 29.51
CA SER A 256 31.48 11.49 30.92
C SER A 256 32.60 10.75 31.63
#